data_AF-A0A3G9J3Z3-F1
#
_entry.id   AF-A0A3G9J3Z3-F1
#
_cell.length_a   1.000
_cell.length_b   1.000
_cell.length_c   1.000
_cell.angle_alpha   90.00
_cell.angle_beta   90.00
_cell.angle_gamma   90.00
#
_symmetry.space_group_name_H-M   'P 1'
#
loop_
_entity.id
_entity.type
_entity.pdbx_description
1 polymer ?
#
loop_
_entity_poly.entity_id
_entity_poly.type
_entity_poly.pdbx_seq_one_letter_code
_entity_poly.pdbx_strand_id
1 'polypeptide(L)'
;MKDNPRYFGSVPRKSQKFKDIYKNRTCTERINNRVLNDYHLQDMRVRDYAKVAFFMHIVCINIHLDAWIKRDKTKIHEKDKSLEVNNRIHVRNI
;
A
#
# COMPACT_ATOMS: atom_id res chain seq x y z
N MET A 1 -18.53 -29.01 15.54
CA MET A 1 -17.31 -28.71 14.75
C MET A 1 -17.28 -27.28 14.19
N LYS A 2 -18.41 -26.58 14.03
CA LYS A 2 -18.50 -25.23 13.41
C LYS A 2 -18.19 -24.06 14.36
N ASP A 3 -18.02 -24.32 15.65
CA ASP A 3 -18.03 -23.26 16.69
C ASP A 3 -16.66 -23.05 17.36
N ASN A 4 -15.58 -23.65 16.84
CA ASN A 4 -14.26 -23.44 17.41
C ASN A 4 -13.63 -22.16 16.83
N PRO A 5 -13.44 -21.10 17.64
CA PRO A 5 -12.92 -19.81 17.16
C PRO A 5 -11.47 -19.90 16.64
N ARG A 6 -10.75 -20.99 16.95
CA ARG A 6 -9.41 -21.26 16.41
C ARG A 6 -9.42 -21.54 14.91
N TYR A 7 -10.49 -22.16 14.42
CA TYR A 7 -10.64 -22.52 13.01
C TYR A 7 -11.53 -21.53 12.24
N PHE A 8 -12.51 -20.92 12.93
CA PHE A 8 -13.43 -19.96 12.35
C PHE A 8 -13.37 -18.64 13.13
N GLY A 9 -12.71 -17.63 12.56
CA GLY A 9 -12.65 -16.31 13.17
C GLY A 9 -14.06 -15.69 13.30
N SER A 10 -14.24 -14.81 14.29
CA SER A 10 -15.53 -14.16 14.60
C SER A 10 -16.13 -13.40 13.42
N VAL A 11 -15.30 -13.00 12.45
CA VAL A 11 -15.75 -12.39 11.20
C VAL A 11 -15.40 -13.33 10.06
N PRO A 12 -16.40 -13.75 9.24
CA PRO A 12 -16.13 -14.63 8.11
C PRO A 12 -15.20 -13.96 7.11
N ARG A 13 -14.17 -14.69 6.66
CA ARG A 13 -13.22 -14.25 5.62
C ARG A 13 -14.00 -13.87 4.36
N LYS A 14 -13.55 -12.84 3.62
CA LYS A 14 -14.20 -12.26 2.42
C LYS A 14 -15.51 -11.52 2.66
N SER A 15 -16.08 -11.52 3.87
CA SER A 15 -17.22 -10.66 4.19
C SER A 15 -16.87 -9.18 4.07
N GLN A 16 -17.89 -8.33 3.91
CA GLN A 16 -17.68 -6.88 3.81
C GLN A 16 -17.02 -6.34 5.09
N LYS A 17 -17.51 -6.76 6.25
CA LYS A 17 -16.94 -6.42 7.56
C LYS A 17 -15.47 -6.81 7.66
N PHE A 18 -15.08 -7.99 7.16
CA PHE A 18 -13.68 -8.40 7.11
C PHE A 18 -12.85 -7.48 6.23
N LYS A 19 -13.33 -7.14 5.03
CA LYS A 19 -12.61 -6.25 4.10
C LYS A 19 -12.40 -4.86 4.71
N ASP A 20 -13.40 -4.34 5.42
CA ASP A 20 -13.31 -3.01 6.04
C ASP A 20 -12.30 -2.98 7.18
N ILE A 21 -12.27 -4.02 8.03
CA ILE A 21 -11.22 -4.18 9.05
C ILE A 21 -9.84 -4.36 8.39
N TYR A 22 -9.75 -5.18 7.34
CA TYR A 22 -8.50 -5.48 6.65
C TYR A 22 -7.90 -4.30 5.87
N LYS A 23 -8.67 -3.24 5.58
CA LYS A 23 -8.12 -1.98 5.03
C LYS A 23 -7.08 -1.37 5.97
N ASN A 24 -7.25 -1.55 7.29
CA ASN A 24 -6.36 -1.04 8.34
C ASN A 24 -5.22 -2.00 8.70
N ARG A 25 -4.93 -2.99 7.85
CA ARG A 25 -3.85 -3.97 8.06
C ARG A 25 -2.48 -3.32 8.33
N THR A 26 -1.62 -4.06 9.00
CA THR A 26 -0.28 -3.63 9.41
C THR A 26 0.63 -3.31 8.21
N CYS A 27 1.72 -2.58 8.46
CA CYS A 27 2.74 -2.31 7.44
C CYS A 27 3.32 -3.59 6.84
N THR A 28 3.57 -4.62 7.66
CA THR A 28 4.06 -5.93 7.23
C THR A 28 3.10 -6.61 6.26
N GLU A 29 1.80 -6.62 6.57
CA GLU A 29 0.79 -7.21 5.68
C GLU A 29 0.65 -6.42 4.36
N ARG A 30 0.87 -5.10 4.38
CA ARG A 30 0.93 -4.29 3.16
C ARG A 30 2.13 -4.67 2.31
N ILE A 31 3.32 -4.79 2.90
CA ILE A 31 4.55 -5.18 2.20
C ILE A 31 4.40 -6.59 1.62
N ASN A 32 3.94 -7.56 2.40
CA ASN A 32 3.74 -8.93 1.93
C ASN A 32 2.77 -9.00 0.75
N ASN A 33 1.70 -8.20 0.77
CA ASN A 33 0.78 -8.12 -0.37
C ASN A 33 1.47 -7.60 -1.64
N ARG A 34 2.36 -6.60 -1.52
CA ARG A 34 3.10 -6.07 -2.68
C ARG A 34 4.15 -7.05 -3.18
N VAL A 35 4.91 -7.67 -2.27
CA VAL A 35 5.89 -8.71 -2.60
C VAL A 35 5.22 -9.86 -3.37
N LEU A 36 4.04 -10.27 -2.91
CA LEU A 36 3.31 -11.38 -3.50
C LEU A 36 2.64 -11.01 -4.83
N ASN A 37 1.88 -9.91 -4.87
CA ASN A 37 1.00 -9.59 -6.00
C ASN A 37 1.57 -8.57 -6.99
N ASP A 38 2.45 -7.66 -6.55
CA ASP A 38 3.03 -6.66 -7.45
C ASP A 38 4.32 -7.21 -8.09
N TYR A 39 5.16 -7.82 -7.27
CA TYR A 39 6.50 -8.28 -7.68
C TYR A 39 6.59 -9.78 -7.97
N HIS A 40 5.54 -10.55 -7.66
CA HIS A 40 5.45 -11.96 -8.00
C HIS A 40 6.68 -12.79 -7.58
N LEU A 41 7.29 -12.48 -6.44
CA LEU A 41 8.61 -13.04 -6.08
C LEU A 41 8.60 -14.58 -5.99
N GLN A 42 7.47 -15.16 -5.59
CA GLN A 42 7.30 -16.61 -5.54
C GLN A 42 7.34 -17.27 -6.94
N ASP A 43 6.93 -16.54 -7.98
CA ASP A 43 6.86 -17.04 -9.36
C ASP A 43 8.26 -17.08 -10.01
N MET A 44 9.24 -16.44 -9.38
CA MET A 44 10.64 -16.46 -9.81
C MET A 44 11.33 -17.84 -9.63
N ARG A 45 10.69 -18.79 -8.93
CA ARG A 45 11.15 -20.19 -8.73
C ARG A 45 12.59 -20.32 -8.22
N VAL A 46 13.07 -19.31 -7.49
CA VAL A 46 14.39 -19.32 -6.86
C VAL A 46 14.33 -20.18 -5.59
N ARG A 47 15.10 -21.27 -5.57
CA ARG A 47 15.15 -22.20 -4.43
C ARG A 47 16.13 -21.78 -3.32
N ASP A 48 17.05 -20.88 -3.63
CA ASP A 48 18.08 -20.42 -2.70
C ASP A 48 17.60 -19.23 -1.85
N TYR A 49 17.68 -19.39 -0.53
CA TYR A 49 17.26 -18.37 0.43
C TYR A 49 18.07 -17.08 0.34
N ALA A 50 19.36 -17.15 0.02
CA ALA A 50 20.20 -15.96 -0.11
C ALA A 50 19.74 -15.07 -1.28
N LYS A 51 19.42 -15.69 -2.42
CA LYS A 51 18.88 -14.99 -3.58
C LYS A 51 17.50 -14.41 -3.30
N VAL A 52 16.60 -15.18 -2.67
CA VAL A 52 15.28 -14.66 -2.27
C VAL A 52 15.44 -13.44 -1.37
N ALA A 53 16.33 -13.50 -0.38
CA ALA A 53 16.60 -12.36 0.50
C ALA A 53 17.14 -11.14 -0.25
N PHE A 54 18.02 -11.32 -1.23
CA PHE A 54 18.53 -10.24 -2.08
C PHE A 54 17.41 -9.56 -2.88
N PHE A 55 16.56 -10.34 -3.56
CA PHE A 55 15.43 -9.78 -4.31
C PHE A 55 14.39 -9.13 -3.39
N MET A 56 14.15 -9.67 -2.19
CA MET A 56 13.31 -9.03 -1.19
C MET A 56 13.82 -7.63 -0.82
N HIS A 57 15.14 -7.43 -0.67
CA HIS A 57 15.70 -6.11 -0.39
C HIS A 57 15.41 -5.12 -1.53
N ILE A 58 15.59 -5.53 -2.78
CA ILE A 58 15.28 -4.69 -3.95
C ILE A 58 13.81 -4.30 -3.98
N VAL A 59 12.91 -5.27 -3.73
CA VAL A 59 11.47 -5.03 -3.65
C VAL A 59 11.15 -4.00 -2.56
N CYS A 60 11.73 -4.14 -1.36
CA CYS A 60 11.54 -3.19 -0.27
C CYS A 60 12.01 -1.77 -0.65
N ILE A 61 13.18 -1.64 -1.29
CA ILE A 61 13.71 -0.34 -1.76
C ILE A 61 12.71 0.31 -2.73
N ASN A 62 12.19 -0.45 -3.70
CA ASN A 62 11.23 0.07 -4.67
C ASN A 62 9.89 0.46 -4.01
N ILE A 63 9.43 -0.29 -3.01
CA ILE A 63 8.22 0.06 -2.24
C ILE A 63 8.40 1.41 -1.53
N HIS A 64 9.58 1.69 -0.98
CA HIS A 64 9.90 2.98 -0.36
C HIS A 64 9.98 4.11 -1.40
N LEU A 65 10.60 3.85 -2.55
CA LEU A 65 10.68 4.82 -3.64
C LEU A 65 9.29 5.24 -4.13
N ASP A 66 8.38 4.28 -4.33
CA ASP A 66 6.99 4.57 -4.72
C ASP A 66 6.28 5.46 -3.69
N ALA A 67 6.53 5.22 -2.39
CA ALA A 67 5.95 6.03 -1.33
C ALA A 67 6.47 7.47 -1.36
N TRP A 68 7.75 7.68 -1.67
CA TRP A 68 8.33 9.01 -1.86
C TRP A 68 7.75 9.73 -3.05
N ILE A 69 7.69 9.07 -4.21
CA ILE A 69 7.08 9.64 -5.43
C ILE A 69 5.62 10.03 -5.17
N LYS A 70 4.86 9.18 -4.46
CA LYS A 70 3.48 9.49 -4.07
C LYS A 70 3.41 10.73 -3.17
N ARG A 71 4.29 10.83 -2.19
CA ARG A 71 4.37 11.99 -1.27
C ARG A 71 4.69 13.29 -2.02
N ASP A 72 5.55 13.24 -3.02
CA ASP A 72 5.92 14.46 -3.74
C ASP A 72 4.83 14.88 -4.73
N LYS A 73 4.16 13.93 -5.39
CA LYS A 73 2.96 14.22 -6.20
C LYS A 73 1.85 14.88 -5.38
N THR A 74 1.63 14.45 -4.14
CA THR A 74 0.62 15.08 -3.28
C THR A 74 0.98 16.52 -2.91
N LYS A 75 2.26 16.82 -2.65
CA LYS A 75 2.71 18.19 -2.37
C LYS A 75 2.54 19.11 -3.59
N ILE A 76 2.86 18.60 -4.79
CA ILE A 76 2.69 19.36 -6.04
C ILE A 76 1.21 19.71 -6.23
N HIS A 77 0.31 18.74 -6.07
CA HIS A 77 -1.13 18.95 -6.16
C HIS A 77 -1.67 19.97 -5.15
N GLU A 78 -1.16 19.95 -3.91
CA GLU A 78 -1.52 20.94 -2.89
C GLU A 78 -1.05 22.35 -3.28
N LYS A 79 0.18 22.46 -3.82
CA LYS A 79 0.73 23.71 -4.31
C LYS A 79 -0.11 24.27 -5.46
N ASP A 80 -0.48 23.45 -6.44
CA ASP A 80 -1.27 23.87 -7.59
C ASP A 80 -2.65 24.41 -7.16
N LYS A 81 -3.31 23.75 -6.21
CA LYS A 81 -4.56 24.25 -5.62
C LYS A 81 -4.41 25.60 -4.93
N SER A 82 -3.34 25.79 -4.16
CA SER A 82 -3.09 27.07 -3.49
C SER A 82 -2.88 28.22 -4.49
N LEU A 83 -2.18 27.95 -5.59
CA LEU A 83 -1.97 28.92 -6.68
C LEU A 83 -3.29 29.28 -7.37
N GLU A 84 -4.15 28.30 -7.65
CA GLU A 84 -5.47 28.54 -8.22
C GLU A 84 -6.35 29.42 -7.31
N VAL A 85 -6.34 29.15 -6.00
CA VAL A 85 -7.12 29.94 -5.03
C VAL A 85 -6.60 31.39 -4.98
N ASN A 86 -5.29 31.59 -4.91
CA ASN A 86 -4.68 32.91 -4.89
C ASN A 86 -4.97 33.71 -6.16
N ASN A 87 -4.86 33.06 -7.33
CA ASN A 87 -5.22 33.69 -8.59
C ASN A 87 -6.70 34.08 -8.63
N ARG A 88 -7.62 33.20 -8.17
CA ARG A 88 -9.06 33.53 -8.08
C ARG A 88 -9.37 34.70 -7.14
N ILE A 89 -8.60 34.88 -6.06
CA ILE A 89 -8.77 36.03 -5.16
C ILE A 89 -8.29 37.31 -5.85
N HIS A 90 -7.16 37.25 -6.54
CA HIS A 90 -6.60 38.39 -7.26
C HIS A 90 -7.55 38.93 -8.35
N VAL A 91 -8.13 38.06 -9.20
CA VAL A 91 -9.12 38.50 -10.21
C VAL A 91 -10.44 39.04 -9.64
N ARG A 92 -10.77 38.74 -8.38
CA ARG A 92 -11.98 39.26 -7.72
C ARG A 92 -11.77 40.63 -7.05
N ASN A 93 -10.52 41.01 -6.82
CA ASN A 93 -10.14 42.26 -6.16
C ASN A 93 -9.68 43.34 -7.15
N ILE A 94 -9.83 43.09 -8.45
CA ILE A 94 -9.65 44.02 -9.58
C ILE A 94 -11.04 44.33 -10.13
#